data_AF-A0A6M1YIL9-F1
#
_entry.id   AF-A0A6M1YIL9-F1
#
_cell.length_a   1.000
_cell.length_b   1.000
_cell.length_c   1.000
_cell.angle_alpha   90.00
_cell.angle_beta   90.00
_cell.angle_gamma   90.00
#
_symmetry.space_group_name_H-M   'P 1'
#
loop_
_entity.id
_entity.type
_entity.pdbx_description
1 polymer ?
#
loop_
_entity_poly.entity_id
_entity_poly.type
_entity_poly.pdbx_seq_one_letter_code
_entity_poly.pdbx_strand_id
1 'polypeptide(L)'
;MHQFLFEEGVWLGEGTVQLNLVKESLKFYSRWLIHKIGDQKIKCTQEIEVAGLQDHMHNVFYIDILKGDKLKVELENHSVGRLSAKGIFDQNLIAWEYDKNLDVAFEGYELFEKKENNQYQFKAEFMAEDQLRSKLEGKLWKLKEK
;
A
#
# COMPACT_ATOMS: atom_id res chain seq x y z
N MET A 1 4.48 -5.25 18.36
CA MET A 1 4.49 -6.07 17.14
C MET A 1 3.37 -5.61 16.20
N HIS A 2 3.66 -5.54 14.91
CA HIS A 2 2.67 -5.21 13.87
C HIS A 2 1.76 -6.40 13.58
N GLN A 3 0.48 -6.12 13.34
CA GLN A 3 -0.50 -7.11 12.87
C GLN A 3 -0.74 -6.98 11.37
N PHE A 4 -0.87 -5.74 10.88
CA PHE A 4 -0.96 -5.49 9.45
C PHE A 4 0.31 -6.02 8.78
N LEU A 5 0.16 -6.62 7.60
CA LEU A 5 1.19 -7.35 6.85
C LEU A 5 1.63 -8.70 7.45
N PHE A 6 1.74 -8.79 8.78
CA PHE A 6 2.36 -9.95 9.46
C PHE A 6 1.36 -10.98 10.02
N GLU A 7 0.06 -10.68 9.99
CA GLU A 7 -1.02 -11.63 10.26
C GLU A 7 -1.89 -11.79 9.01
N GLU A 8 -2.23 -13.03 8.70
CA GLU A 8 -3.18 -13.34 7.65
C GLU A 8 -4.57 -12.77 7.97
N GLY A 9 -5.32 -12.54 6.90
CA GLY A 9 -6.70 -12.09 6.96
C GLY A 9 -6.99 -10.93 6.03
N VAL A 10 -8.18 -10.39 6.19
CA VAL A 10 -8.67 -9.26 5.40
C VAL A 10 -8.51 -7.98 6.20
N TRP A 11 -7.94 -6.95 5.57
CA TRP A 11 -7.86 -5.61 6.11
C TRP A 11 -8.66 -4.67 5.22
N LEU A 12 -9.43 -3.80 5.84
CA LEU A 12 -10.20 -2.77 5.15
C LEU A 12 -9.54 -1.43 5.41
N GLY A 13 -9.60 -0.56 4.41
CA GLY A 13 -9.19 0.82 4.58
C GLY A 13 -10.12 1.78 3.86
N GLU A 14 -10.11 3.01 4.34
CA GLU A 14 -10.84 4.12 3.73
C GLU A 14 -10.02 5.40 3.88
N GLY A 15 -10.18 6.31 2.94
CA GLY A 15 -9.44 7.56 2.96
C GLY A 15 -9.80 8.49 1.83
N THR A 16 -8.89 9.41 1.56
CA THR A 16 -9.00 10.35 0.45
C THR A 16 -7.77 10.27 -0.46
N VAL A 17 -7.99 10.43 -1.76
CA VAL A 17 -6.96 10.66 -2.76
C VAL A 17 -7.10 12.09 -3.26
N GLN A 18 -5.98 12.81 -3.29
CA GLN A 18 -5.88 14.15 -3.83
C GLN A 18 -4.91 14.16 -5.00
N LEU A 19 -5.36 14.68 -6.14
CA LEU A 19 -4.54 14.86 -7.33
C LEU A 19 -4.04 16.31 -7.35
N ASN A 20 -2.76 16.54 -7.60
CA ASN A 20 -2.16 17.88 -7.61
C ASN A 20 -2.84 18.87 -8.59
N LEU A 21 -3.41 18.39 -9.69
CA LEU A 21 -4.11 19.23 -10.67
C LEU A 21 -5.57 19.56 -10.30
N VAL A 22 -6.11 18.94 -9.24
CA VAL A 22 -7.53 19.09 -8.84
C VAL A 22 -7.61 19.50 -7.37
N LYS A 23 -8.41 20.52 -7.05
CA LYS A 23 -8.59 20.96 -5.66
C LYS A 23 -9.43 19.98 -4.82
N GLU A 24 -10.24 19.17 -5.49
CA GLU A 24 -11.12 18.19 -4.86
C GLU A 24 -10.35 16.92 -4.51
N SER A 25 -10.70 16.34 -3.37
CA SER A 25 -10.24 15.03 -2.93
C SER A 25 -11.36 14.01 -3.13
N LEU A 26 -11.05 12.88 -3.74
CA LEU A 26 -11.99 11.78 -3.90
C LEU A 26 -11.86 10.82 -2.74
N LYS A 27 -12.97 10.23 -2.28
CA LYS A 27 -12.90 9.15 -1.30
C LYS A 27 -12.39 7.89 -1.97
N PHE A 28 -11.60 7.10 -1.25
CA PHE A 28 -11.27 5.75 -1.68
C PHE A 28 -11.59 4.74 -0.58
N TYR A 29 -11.83 3.52 -1.00
CA TYR A 29 -11.94 2.34 -0.16
C TYR A 29 -10.89 1.34 -0.63
N SER A 30 -10.26 0.64 0.29
CA SER A 30 -9.30 -0.41 -0.01
C SER A 30 -9.61 -1.68 0.74
N ARG A 31 -9.35 -2.82 0.10
CA ARG A 31 -9.41 -4.13 0.71
C ARG A 31 -8.10 -4.84 0.45
N TRP A 32 -7.45 -5.27 1.52
CA TRP A 32 -6.21 -6.03 1.48
C TRP A 32 -6.48 -7.45 1.95
N LEU A 33 -5.97 -8.42 1.20
CA LEU A 33 -5.98 -9.82 1.55
C LEU A 33 -4.52 -10.25 1.76
N ILE A 34 -4.18 -10.62 3.00
CA ILE A 34 -2.83 -10.98 3.41
C ILE A 34 -2.72 -12.50 3.54
N HIS A 35 -1.77 -13.08 2.81
CA HIS A 35 -1.46 -14.51 2.81
C HIS A 35 0.03 -14.76 3.07
N LYS A 36 0.34 -15.63 4.01
CA LYS A 36 1.71 -16.10 4.23
C LYS A 36 2.00 -17.24 3.26
N ILE A 37 3.04 -17.06 2.46
CA ILE A 37 3.47 -18.06 1.46
C ILE A 37 4.83 -18.67 1.83
N GLY A 38 5.35 -18.34 3.01
CA GLY A 38 6.56 -18.89 3.62
C GLY A 38 6.93 -18.13 4.90
N ASP A 39 7.94 -18.59 5.63
CA ASP A 39 8.32 -18.01 6.94
C ASP A 39 8.67 -16.52 6.89
N GLN A 40 9.26 -16.08 5.78
CA GLN A 40 9.68 -14.70 5.52
C GLN A 40 9.04 -14.15 4.25
N LYS A 41 7.97 -14.76 3.76
CA LYS A 41 7.33 -14.39 2.49
C LYS A 41 5.85 -14.19 2.64
N ILE A 42 5.39 -13.03 2.20
CA ILE A 42 3.99 -12.62 2.26
C ILE A 42 3.53 -12.26 0.85
N LYS A 43 2.33 -12.72 0.49
CA LYS A 43 1.60 -12.24 -0.68
C LYS A 43 0.42 -11.41 -0.19
N CYS A 44 0.30 -10.19 -0.70
CA CYS A 44 -0.85 -9.34 -0.45
C CYS A 44 -1.59 -9.08 -1.75
N THR A 45 -2.91 -9.05 -1.69
CA THR A 45 -3.74 -8.57 -2.80
C THR A 45 -4.51 -7.36 -2.30
N GLN A 46 -4.39 -6.23 -2.99
CA GLN A 46 -5.06 -4.99 -2.66
C GLN A 46 -6.02 -4.62 -3.79
N GLU A 47 -7.26 -4.38 -3.43
CA GLU A 47 -8.30 -3.83 -4.27
C GLU A 47 -8.57 -2.41 -3.80
N ILE A 48 -8.57 -1.43 -4.71
CA ILE A 48 -8.89 -0.03 -4.41
C ILE A 48 -10.05 0.41 -5.29
N GLU A 49 -11.05 1.03 -4.67
CA GLU A 49 -12.16 1.68 -5.33
C GLU A 49 -12.12 3.17 -5.00
N VAL A 50 -12.18 4.02 -6.02
CA VAL A 50 -12.21 5.48 -5.85
C VAL A 50 -13.60 5.99 -6.21
N ALA A 51 -14.24 6.68 -5.27
CA ALA A 51 -15.57 7.22 -5.45
C ALA A 51 -15.61 8.19 -6.63
N GLY A 52 -16.52 7.93 -7.58
CA GLY A 52 -16.68 8.71 -8.81
C GLY A 52 -15.87 8.21 -10.00
N LEU A 53 -15.00 7.21 -9.81
CA LEU A 53 -14.34 6.47 -10.89
C LEU A 53 -14.97 5.09 -11.03
N GLN A 54 -15.14 4.59 -12.25
CA GLN A 54 -15.66 3.23 -12.50
C GLN A 54 -14.58 2.16 -12.34
N ASP A 55 -13.31 2.54 -12.40
CA ASP A 55 -12.21 1.59 -12.38
C ASP A 55 -11.86 1.17 -10.94
N HIS A 56 -11.69 -0.14 -10.77
CA HIS A 56 -11.09 -0.72 -9.58
C HIS A 56 -9.62 -0.98 -9.85
N MET A 57 -8.74 -0.46 -9.00
CA MET A 57 -7.32 -0.78 -9.09
C MET A 57 -7.05 -2.09 -8.34
N HIS A 58 -6.30 -2.98 -8.98
CA HIS A 58 -5.90 -4.24 -8.40
C HIS A 58 -4.37 -4.33 -8.37
N ASN A 59 -3.83 -4.51 -7.18
CA ASN A 59 -2.41 -4.58 -6.91
C ASN A 59 -2.09 -5.91 -6.23
N VAL A 60 -1.05 -6.59 -6.70
CA VAL A 60 -0.50 -7.78 -6.04
C VAL A 60 0.88 -7.45 -5.51
N PHE A 61 1.08 -7.61 -4.21
CA PHE A 61 2.37 -7.39 -3.57
C PHE A 61 3.00 -8.73 -3.18
N TYR A 62 4.29 -8.85 -3.43
CA TYR A 62 5.13 -9.90 -2.90
C TYR A 62 6.17 -9.27 -1.98
N ILE A 63 6.21 -9.71 -0.72
CA ILE A 63 7.03 -9.10 0.31
C ILE A 63 7.93 -10.15 0.93
N ASP A 64 9.24 -9.94 0.82
CA ASP A 64 10.26 -10.71 1.52
C ASP A 64 10.71 -9.94 2.77
N ILE A 65 10.63 -10.58 3.94
CA ILE A 65 11.18 -10.05 5.19
C ILE A 65 12.67 -10.38 5.23
N LEU A 66 13.51 -9.35 5.28
CA LEU A 66 14.96 -9.48 5.31
C LEU A 66 15.50 -9.37 6.74
N LYS A 67 16.78 -9.67 6.94
CA LYS A 67 17.44 -9.47 8.23
C LYS A 67 17.48 -7.99 8.60
N GLY A 68 17.18 -7.71 9.87
CA GLY A 68 17.24 -6.38 10.47
C GLY A 68 16.24 -5.44 9.83
N ASP A 69 14.98 -5.52 10.28
CA ASP A 69 13.86 -4.60 10.01
C ASP A 69 13.58 -4.20 8.55
N LYS A 70 14.17 -4.89 7.57
CA LYS A 70 14.08 -4.55 6.15
C LYS A 70 13.06 -5.42 5.42
N LEU A 71 12.44 -4.85 4.40
CA LEU A 71 11.53 -5.52 3.47
C LEU A 71 12.07 -5.33 2.06
N LYS A 72 11.92 -6.37 1.24
CA LYS A 72 11.90 -6.22 -0.22
C LYS A 72 10.45 -6.37 -0.66
N VAL A 73 9.93 -5.38 -1.37
CA VAL A 73 8.55 -5.35 -1.84
C VAL A 73 8.56 -5.36 -3.37
N GLU A 74 7.71 -6.18 -3.96
CA GLU A 74 7.45 -6.18 -5.39
C GLU A 74 5.96 -5.95 -5.61
N LEU A 75 5.61 -4.94 -6.38
CA LEU A 75 4.24 -4.60 -6.77
C LEU A 75 4.02 -5.05 -8.22
N GLU A 76 2.92 -5.76 -8.46
CA GLU A 76 2.41 -6.07 -9.78
C GLU A 76 1.04 -5.43 -9.95
N ASN A 77 0.88 -4.64 -11.00
CA ASN A 77 -0.35 -3.95 -11.35
C ASN A 77 -0.48 -3.88 -12.88
N HIS A 78 -1.70 -4.03 -13.40
CA HIS A 78 -1.92 -4.04 -14.86
C HIS A 78 -1.54 -2.73 -15.57
N SER A 79 -1.64 -1.59 -14.88
CA SER A 79 -1.37 -0.27 -15.45
C SER A 79 0.10 0.12 -15.42
N VAL A 80 0.85 -0.29 -14.39
CA VAL A 80 2.28 0.08 -14.21
C VAL A 80 3.26 -1.09 -14.39
N GLY A 81 2.75 -2.31 -14.61
CA GLY A 81 3.58 -3.51 -14.71
C GLY A 81 4.11 -3.96 -13.36
N ARG A 82 5.39 -4.32 -13.31
CA ARG A 82 6.06 -4.78 -12.08
C ARG A 82 7.08 -3.76 -11.58
N LEU A 83 6.93 -3.36 -10.34
CA LEU A 83 7.80 -2.40 -9.65
C LEU A 83 8.49 -3.09 -8.46
N SER A 84 9.74 -2.72 -8.20
CA SER A 84 10.47 -3.12 -7.00
C SER A 84 10.52 -1.96 -6.02
N ALA A 85 10.51 -2.29 -4.74
CA ALA A 85 10.55 -1.33 -3.65
C ALA A 85 11.40 -1.88 -2.49
N LYS A 86 12.00 -0.95 -1.75
CA LYS A 86 12.71 -1.23 -0.50
C LYS A 86 11.90 -0.69 0.66
N GLY A 87 11.73 -1.51 1.68
CA GLY A 87 10.95 -1.14 2.85
C GLY A 87 11.68 -1.37 4.16
N ILE A 88 11.11 -0.78 5.19
CA ILE A 88 11.51 -0.94 6.58
C ILE A 88 10.26 -1.11 7.46
N PHE A 89 10.43 -1.72 8.63
CA PHE A 89 9.39 -1.76 9.64
C PHE A 89 9.97 -1.73 11.05
N ASP A 90 9.34 -1.03 11.98
CA ASP A 90 9.73 -1.04 13.39
C ASP A 90 8.58 -1.48 14.30
N GLN A 91 8.40 -0.85 15.47
CA GLN A 91 7.27 -1.16 16.36
C GLN A 91 6.00 -0.37 16.00
N ASN A 92 6.16 0.76 15.30
CA ASN A 92 5.17 1.79 15.04
C ASN A 92 4.99 2.10 13.56
N LEU A 93 5.94 1.72 12.69
CA LEU A 93 5.95 2.09 11.29
C LEU A 93 6.19 0.88 10.40
N ILE A 94 5.45 0.78 9.30
CA ILE A 94 5.83 0.01 8.12
C ILE A 94 5.89 1.00 6.97
N ALA A 95 6.96 1.01 6.18
CA ALA A 95 7.07 1.90 5.03
C ALA A 95 7.89 1.25 3.91
N TRP A 96 7.63 1.65 2.68
CA TRP A 96 8.49 1.32 1.54
C TRP A 96 8.48 2.43 0.50
N GLU A 97 9.57 2.51 -0.25
CA GLU A 97 9.76 3.39 -1.39
C GLU A 97 10.02 2.57 -2.65
N TYR A 98 9.43 2.98 -3.78
CA TYR A 98 9.63 2.32 -5.06
C TYR A 98 10.97 2.73 -5.68
N ASP A 99 11.73 1.74 -6.13
CA ASP A 99 12.98 1.97 -6.86
C ASP A 99 12.66 2.73 -8.14
N LYS A 100 13.48 3.74 -8.46
CA LYS A 100 13.36 4.47 -9.73
C LYS A 100 13.61 3.50 -10.88
N ASN A 101 12.55 3.13 -11.58
CA ASN A 101 12.66 2.39 -12.82
C ASN A 101 12.81 3.41 -13.97
N LEU A 102 13.86 3.31 -14.78
CA LEU A 102 14.05 4.24 -15.90
C LEU A 102 13.03 4.03 -17.02
N ASP A 103 12.41 2.84 -17.08
CA ASP A 103 11.44 2.46 -18.12
C ASP A 103 9.98 2.79 -17.74
N VAL A 104 9.73 3.15 -16.48
CA VAL A 104 8.41 3.55 -15.97
C VAL A 104 8.67 4.75 -15.08
N ALA A 105 8.33 5.98 -15.50
CA ALA A 105 8.56 7.16 -14.65
C ALA A 105 7.52 7.24 -13.53
N PHE A 106 7.60 6.27 -12.64
CA PHE A 106 6.82 6.10 -11.44
C PHE A 106 7.76 6.21 -10.24
N GLU A 107 7.46 7.16 -9.37
CA GLU A 107 8.12 7.30 -8.07
C GLU A 107 7.07 7.38 -6.99
N GLY A 108 7.35 6.81 -5.81
CA GLY A 108 6.41 6.92 -4.71
C GLY A 108 6.84 6.18 -3.47
N TYR A 109 6.02 6.35 -2.42
CA TYR A 109 6.17 5.63 -1.17
C TYR A 109 4.81 5.30 -0.57
N GLU A 110 4.79 4.28 0.28
CA GLU A 110 3.66 3.96 1.14
C GLU A 110 4.13 3.85 2.58
N LEU A 111 3.26 4.27 3.49
CA LEU A 111 3.57 4.40 4.90
C LEU A 111 2.34 4.05 5.74
N PHE A 112 2.56 3.20 6.74
CA PHE A 112 1.55 2.67 7.64
C PHE A 112 2.02 2.87 9.08
N GLU A 113 1.51 3.91 9.73
CA GLU A 113 1.76 4.19 11.14
C GLU A 113 0.75 3.45 12.00
N LYS A 114 1.23 2.57 12.88
CA LYS A 114 0.40 1.91 13.88
C LYS A 114 -0.22 2.96 14.82
N LYS A 115 -1.53 2.82 15.04
CA LYS A 115 -2.32 3.57 16.02
C LYS A 115 -2.87 2.60 17.07
N GLU A 116 -3.68 3.13 17.97
CA GLU A 116 -4.34 2.33 19.01
C GLU A 116 -5.23 1.22 18.40
N ASN A 117 -5.50 0.17 19.17
CA ASN A 117 -6.40 -0.92 18.79
C ASN A 117 -6.05 -1.64 17.46
N ASN A 118 -4.76 -1.70 17.11
CA ASN A 118 -4.25 -2.30 15.87
C ASN A 118 -4.85 -1.69 14.60
N GLN A 119 -5.24 -0.41 14.66
CA GLN A 119 -5.52 0.39 13.48
C GLN A 119 -4.24 1.03 12.95
N TYR A 120 -4.25 1.43 11.69
CA TYR A 120 -3.11 2.09 11.05
C TYR A 120 -3.57 3.37 10.37
N GLN A 121 -2.75 4.41 10.46
CA GLN A 121 -2.83 5.55 9.57
C GLN A 121 -2.01 5.23 8.32
N PHE A 122 -2.67 5.23 7.18
CA PHE A 122 -2.08 5.03 5.87
C PHE A 122 -1.79 6.38 5.23
N LYS A 123 -0.63 6.51 4.61
CA LYS A 123 -0.24 7.62 3.74
C LYS A 123 0.52 7.06 2.54
N ALA A 124 0.25 7.59 1.36
CA ALA A 124 1.05 7.30 0.18
C ALA A 124 1.17 8.52 -0.70
N GLU A 125 2.26 8.60 -1.44
CA GLU A 125 2.43 9.59 -2.51
C GLU A 125 3.01 8.90 -3.72
N PHE A 126 2.43 9.20 -4.88
CA PHE A 126 2.85 8.66 -6.16
C PHE A 126 2.99 9.79 -7.17
N MET A 127 3.99 9.69 -8.04
CA MET A 127 4.21 10.58 -9.17
C MET A 127 4.30 9.73 -10.43
N ALA A 128 3.45 10.03 -11.42
CA ALA A 128 3.46 9.40 -12.74
C ALA A 128 4.20 10.26 -13.78
N GLU A 129 4.40 9.69 -14.99
CA GLU A 129 5.13 10.29 -16.13
C GLU A 129 4.65 11.68 -16.54
N ASP A 130 3.36 11.95 -16.40
CA ASP A 130 2.73 13.24 -16.72
C ASP A 130 2.84 14.28 -15.58
N GLN A 131 3.67 14.01 -14.57
CA GLN A 131 3.80 14.79 -13.34
C GLN A 131 2.52 14.89 -12.51
N LEU A 132 1.52 14.03 -12.76
CA LEU A 132 0.41 13.86 -11.83
C LEU A 132 0.94 13.30 -10.53
N ARG A 133 0.72 14.06 -9.45
CA ARG A 133 1.00 13.63 -8.09
C ARG A 133 -0.29 13.27 -7.41
N SER A 134 -0.33 12.05 -6.92
CA SER A 134 -1.44 11.52 -6.14
C SER A 134 -0.99 11.40 -4.70
N LYS A 135 -1.71 12.05 -3.79
CA LYS A 135 -1.51 11.91 -2.35
C LYS A 135 -2.70 11.18 -1.75
N LEU A 136 -2.43 10.07 -1.07
CA LEU A 136 -3.43 9.28 -0.38
C LEU A 136 -3.23 9.41 1.12
N GLU A 137 -4.32 9.62 1.85
CA GLU A 137 -4.34 9.54 3.32
C GLU A 137 -5.58 8.77 3.75
N GLY A 138 -5.40 7.81 4.66
CA GLY A 138 -6.50 6.95 5.08
C GLY A 138 -6.24 6.20 6.37
N LYS A 139 -7.19 5.36 6.73
CA LYS A 139 -7.10 4.45 7.89
C LYS A 139 -7.23 3.03 7.41
N LEU A 140 -6.63 2.11 8.15
CA LEU A 140 -6.67 0.68 7.87
C LEU A 140 -6.93 -0.11 9.16
N TRP A 141 -7.79 -1.12 9.08
CA TRP A 141 -8.15 -1.99 10.20
C TRP A 141 -8.43 -3.43 9.73
N LYS A 142 -8.19 -4.40 10.61
CA LYS A 142 -8.50 -5.81 10.34
C LYS A 142 -10.01 -6.01 10.33
N LEU A 143 -10.53 -6.71 9.32
CA LEU A 143 -11.91 -7.17 9.33
C LEU A 143 -12.05 -8.20 10.45
N LYS A 144 -12.96 -7.96 11.39
CA LYS A 144 -13.26 -8.93 12.44
C LYS A 144 -14.00 -10.10 11.80
N GLU A 145 -13.43 -11.29 11.89
CA GLU A 145 -14.16 -12.52 11.61
C GLU A 145 -15.24 -12.69 12.68
N LYS A 146 -16.47 -12.99 12.26
CA LYS A 146 -17.61 -13.23 13.14
C LYS A 146 -17.61 -14.66 13.66
#